data_AF-A0A2S9PXM6-F1
#
_entry.id   AF-A0A2S9PXM6-F1
#
_cell.length_a   1.000
_cell.length_b   1.000
_cell.length_c   1.000
_cell.angle_alpha   90.00
_cell.angle_beta   90.00
_cell.angle_gamma   90.00
#
_symmetry.space_group_name_H-M   'P 1'
#
loop_
_entity.id
_entity.type
_entity.pdbx_description
1 polymer ?
#
loop_
_entity_poly.entity_id
_entity_poly.type
_entity_poly.pdbx_seq_one_letter_code
_entity_poly.pdbx_strand_id
1 'polypeptide(L)'
;KSAALVRVGGVAWERGEPADALAWCEAALRLTPSEPSALAGRARALASLGRGEEAAAGYAAAVKARPLPVYVLAAAELARARGDEEGAEAYGELLRAEVARRSAHGVDEAVAAARWQTENGEAEEAAAALMERWWVRRHRSPEVADALGWALFRAGRERDALPYARRAHERGPRSAVLAYRRGRIERALGLTGPARRHLAEALRTNPYFSPLDAPAARESLEEMGEPADGGPRDVYGSGIPQSPGGRPPKPPVKAPKKGAPEKAAGTAPEKTAR
;
A
#
# COMPACT_ATOMS: atom_id res chain seq x y z
N LYS A 1 27.32 -10.86 3.93
CA LYS A 1 26.43 -11.07 5.10
C LYS A 1 25.51 -9.86 5.33
N SER A 2 26.05 -8.64 5.53
CA SER A 2 25.23 -7.42 5.70
C SER A 2 24.20 -7.18 4.57
N ALA A 3 24.61 -7.21 3.30
CA ALA A 3 23.70 -7.02 2.16
C ALA A 3 22.54 -8.03 2.08
N ALA A 4 22.74 -9.27 2.58
CA ALA A 4 21.67 -10.27 2.62
C ALA A 4 20.63 -9.92 3.70
N LEU A 5 21.09 -9.45 4.86
CA LEU A 5 20.20 -9.00 5.95
C LEU A 5 19.37 -7.78 5.51
N VAL A 6 19.99 -6.82 4.80
CA VAL A 6 19.26 -5.68 4.22
C VAL A 6 18.17 -6.15 3.26
N ARG A 7 18.47 -7.14 2.40
CA ARG A 7 17.48 -7.69 1.46
C ARG A 7 16.32 -8.37 2.19
N VAL A 8 16.61 -9.17 3.21
CA VAL A 8 15.57 -9.83 4.04
C VAL A 8 14.72 -8.80 4.77
N GLY A 9 15.34 -7.77 5.37
CA GLY A 9 14.60 -6.66 5.98
C GLY A 9 13.75 -5.89 4.97
N GLY A 10 14.25 -5.73 3.74
CA GLY A 10 13.50 -5.17 2.63
C GLY A 10 12.23 -5.97 2.32
N VAL A 11 12.35 -7.30 2.19
CA VAL A 11 11.22 -8.21 1.94
C VAL A 11 10.24 -8.22 3.12
N ALA A 12 10.71 -8.26 4.36
CA ALA A 12 9.85 -8.19 5.55
C ALA A 12 9.00 -6.91 5.54
N TRP A 13 9.61 -5.78 5.19
CA TRP A 13 8.88 -4.53 5.03
C TRP A 13 7.82 -4.59 3.92
N GLU A 14 8.14 -5.14 2.74
CA GLU A 14 7.16 -5.30 1.64
C GLU A 14 5.97 -6.19 2.02
N ARG A 15 6.12 -7.08 3.02
CA ARG A 15 5.03 -7.90 3.59
C ARG A 15 4.23 -7.20 4.69
N GLY A 16 4.57 -5.96 5.04
CA GLY A 16 3.92 -5.24 6.13
C GLY A 16 4.41 -5.64 7.51
N GLU A 17 5.64 -6.15 7.65
CA GLU A 17 6.25 -6.55 8.92
C GLU A 17 7.38 -5.58 9.32
N PRO A 18 7.06 -4.34 9.74
CA PRO A 18 8.08 -3.32 9.96
C PRO A 18 8.97 -3.60 11.18
N ALA A 19 8.49 -4.33 12.20
CA ALA A 19 9.31 -4.71 13.35
C ALA A 19 10.43 -5.69 12.96
N ASP A 20 10.10 -6.71 12.15
CA ASP A 20 11.10 -7.65 11.63
C ASP A 20 12.07 -6.95 10.69
N ALA A 21 11.58 -6.08 9.81
CA ALA A 21 12.42 -5.27 8.94
C ALA A 21 13.44 -4.43 9.73
N LEU A 22 13.01 -3.80 10.82
CA LEU A 22 13.89 -3.05 11.72
C LEU A 22 14.98 -3.94 12.31
N ALA A 23 14.61 -5.10 12.87
CA ALA A 23 15.55 -6.03 13.47
C ALA A 23 16.62 -6.51 12.48
N TRP A 24 16.23 -6.79 11.23
CA TRP A 24 17.15 -7.20 10.16
C TRP A 24 18.10 -6.06 9.75
N CYS A 25 17.60 -4.84 9.61
CA CYS A 25 18.42 -3.68 9.30
C CYS A 25 19.40 -3.34 10.43
N GLU A 26 18.98 -3.47 11.69
CA GLU A 26 19.88 -3.31 12.85
C GLU A 26 20.95 -4.40 12.90
N ALA A 27 20.61 -5.64 12.56
CA ALA A 27 21.59 -6.71 12.40
C ALA A 27 22.60 -6.40 11.30
N ALA A 28 22.16 -5.85 10.17
CA ALA A 28 23.04 -5.40 9.09
C ALA A 28 23.99 -4.28 9.56
N LEU A 29 23.47 -3.30 10.32
CA LEU A 29 24.27 -2.20 10.86
C LEU A 29 25.28 -2.65 11.92
N ARG A 30 24.98 -3.68 12.73
CA ARG A 30 25.99 -4.28 13.62
C ARG A 30 27.18 -4.87 12.87
N LEU A 31 26.97 -5.36 11.64
CA LEU A 31 28.04 -5.86 10.77
C LEU A 31 28.73 -4.75 9.97
N THR A 32 27.99 -3.70 9.61
CA THR A 32 28.48 -2.58 8.80
C THR A 32 27.78 -1.28 9.24
N PRO A 33 28.33 -0.56 10.24
CA PRO A 33 27.65 0.54 10.93
C PRO A 33 27.18 1.72 10.08
N SER A 34 27.76 1.90 8.89
CA SER A 34 27.47 3.00 7.97
C SER A 34 26.98 2.54 6.60
N GLU A 35 26.48 1.31 6.48
CA GLU A 35 25.96 0.80 5.21
C GLU A 35 24.70 1.59 4.79
N PRO A 36 24.73 2.37 3.69
CA PRO A 36 23.64 3.28 3.34
C PRO A 36 22.29 2.57 3.15
N SER A 37 22.34 1.38 2.56
CA SER A 37 21.14 0.56 2.33
C SER A 37 20.49 0.06 3.61
N ALA A 38 21.29 -0.25 4.63
CA ALA A 38 20.81 -0.65 5.95
C ALA A 38 20.25 0.55 6.74
N LEU A 39 20.89 1.72 6.64
CA LEU A 39 20.40 2.97 7.22
C LEU A 39 19.02 3.34 6.66
N ALA A 40 18.87 3.33 5.32
CA ALA A 40 17.60 3.61 4.65
C ALA A 40 16.52 2.56 5.00
N GLY A 41 16.88 1.27 5.04
CA GLY A 41 15.95 0.21 5.43
C GLY A 41 15.46 0.36 6.88
N ARG A 42 16.36 0.69 7.82
CA ARG A 42 16.02 1.01 9.21
C ARG A 42 15.10 2.21 9.30
N ALA A 43 15.42 3.30 8.58
CA ALA A 43 14.60 4.50 8.54
C ALA A 43 13.18 4.21 8.03
N ARG A 44 13.06 3.44 6.95
CA ARG A 44 11.77 3.01 6.39
C ARG A 44 10.91 2.21 7.39
N ALA A 45 11.55 1.28 8.09
CA ALA A 45 10.90 0.49 9.13
C ALA A 45 10.46 1.36 10.32
N LEU A 46 11.29 2.31 10.76
CA LEU A 46 10.97 3.26 11.82
C LEU A 46 9.78 4.15 11.46
N ALA A 47 9.73 4.67 10.22
CA ALA A 47 8.60 5.47 9.73
C ALA A 47 7.29 4.66 9.79
N SER A 48 7.36 3.38 9.40
CA SER A 48 6.21 2.46 9.43
C SER A 48 5.72 2.15 10.85
N LEU A 49 6.61 2.26 11.85
CA LEU A 49 6.30 2.10 13.27
C LEU A 49 5.89 3.43 13.95
N GLY A 50 5.70 4.51 13.19
CA GLY A 50 5.34 5.83 13.71
C GLY A 50 6.50 6.61 14.35
N ARG A 51 7.75 6.13 14.22
CA ARG A 51 8.95 6.76 14.78
C ARG A 51 9.55 7.76 13.77
N GLY A 52 8.77 8.78 13.43
CA GLY A 52 9.05 9.72 12.33
C GLY A 52 10.36 10.51 12.46
N GLU A 53 10.68 11.02 13.66
CA GLU A 53 11.93 11.77 13.91
C GLU A 53 13.17 10.91 13.65
N GLU A 54 13.17 9.69 14.20
CA GLU A 54 14.29 8.75 14.05
C GLU A 54 14.43 8.27 12.61
N ALA A 55 13.29 8.11 11.91
CA ALA A 55 13.28 7.81 10.50
C ALA A 55 13.89 8.94 9.66
N ALA A 56 13.53 10.21 9.93
CA ALA A 56 14.09 11.36 9.24
C ALA A 56 15.62 11.44 9.43
N ALA A 57 16.10 11.27 10.66
CA ALA A 57 17.53 11.22 10.96
C ALA A 57 18.23 10.04 10.24
N GLY A 58 17.59 8.87 10.18
CA GLY A 58 18.10 7.69 9.49
C GLY A 58 18.20 7.88 7.98
N TYR A 59 17.19 8.48 7.35
CA TYR A 59 17.23 8.82 5.92
C TYR A 59 18.29 9.88 5.62
N ALA A 60 18.39 10.94 6.43
CA ALA A 60 19.45 11.94 6.29
C ALA A 60 20.85 11.30 6.37
N ALA A 61 21.06 10.36 7.30
CA ALA A 61 22.31 9.62 7.39
C ALA A 61 22.57 8.73 6.16
N ALA A 62 21.55 8.07 5.62
CA ALA A 62 21.66 7.27 4.40
C ALA A 62 22.03 8.13 3.18
N VAL A 63 21.36 9.28 3.01
CA VAL A 63 21.62 10.25 1.94
C VAL A 63 23.03 10.83 2.05
N LYS A 64 23.46 11.21 3.25
CA LYS A 64 24.83 11.70 3.51
C LYS A 64 25.89 10.64 3.18
N ALA A 65 25.64 9.38 3.53
CA ALA A 65 26.58 8.29 3.26
C ALA A 65 26.64 7.95 1.77
N ARG A 66 25.50 7.97 1.07
CA ARG A 66 25.41 7.84 -0.38
C ARG A 66 24.10 8.46 -0.90
N PRO A 67 24.14 9.55 -1.68
CA PRO A 67 22.94 10.19 -2.20
C PRO A 67 22.40 9.38 -3.39
N LEU A 68 21.77 8.24 -3.13
CA LEU A 68 21.04 7.50 -4.17
C LEU A 68 19.65 8.11 -4.33
N PRO A 69 19.14 8.25 -5.57
CA PRO A 69 17.80 8.80 -5.83
C PRO A 69 16.69 8.15 -4.99
N VAL A 70 16.75 6.83 -4.79
CA VAL A 70 15.78 6.09 -3.97
C VAL A 70 15.77 6.53 -2.50
N TYR A 71 16.90 6.93 -1.93
CA TYR A 71 16.96 7.41 -0.54
C TYR A 71 16.47 8.85 -0.43
N VAL A 72 16.80 9.68 -1.42
CA VAL A 72 16.38 11.08 -1.47
C VAL A 72 14.87 11.19 -1.65
N LEU A 73 14.28 10.39 -2.55
CA LEU A 73 12.82 10.32 -2.74
C LEU A 73 12.10 9.90 -1.45
N ALA A 74 12.58 8.84 -0.78
CA ALA A 74 11.97 8.37 0.47
C ALA A 74 12.13 9.39 1.62
N ALA A 75 13.24 10.12 1.66
CA ALA A 75 13.46 11.18 2.64
C ALA A 75 12.50 12.35 2.42
N ALA A 76 12.32 12.77 1.15
CA ALA A 76 11.40 13.83 0.78
C ALA A 76 9.94 13.47 1.08
N GLU A 77 9.52 12.25 0.75
CA GLU A 77 8.18 11.74 1.06
C GLU A 77 7.90 11.77 2.56
N LEU A 78 8.86 11.33 3.38
CA LEU A 78 8.72 11.39 4.83
C LEU A 78 8.68 12.83 5.36
N ALA A 79 9.50 13.74 4.80
CA ALA A 79 9.48 15.15 5.17
C ALA A 79 8.09 15.76 4.94
N ARG A 80 7.49 15.52 3.77
CA ARG A 80 6.11 15.95 3.45
C ARG A 80 5.07 15.35 4.39
N ALA A 81 5.16 14.05 4.66
CA ALA A 81 4.24 13.39 5.58
C ALA A 81 4.28 13.98 7.00
N ARG A 82 5.37 14.67 7.35
CA ARG A 82 5.57 15.37 8.62
C ARG A 82 5.26 16.88 8.54
N GLY A 83 4.86 17.38 7.37
CA GLY A 83 4.60 18.80 7.10
C GLY A 83 5.84 19.66 6.87
N ASP A 84 7.01 19.05 6.67
CA ASP A 84 8.27 19.73 6.38
C ASP A 84 8.46 19.90 4.86
N GLU A 85 7.71 20.84 4.28
CA GLU A 85 7.78 21.13 2.85
C GLU A 85 9.12 21.75 2.42
N GLU A 86 9.75 22.56 3.28
CA GLU A 86 11.06 23.15 3.03
C GLU A 86 12.14 22.05 2.95
N GLY A 87 12.14 21.12 3.90
CA GLY A 87 13.03 19.96 3.86
C GLY A 87 12.77 19.05 2.66
N ALA A 88 11.51 18.87 2.28
CA ALA A 88 11.16 18.11 1.09
C ALA A 88 11.72 18.75 -0.19
N GLU A 89 11.60 20.07 -0.35
CA GLU A 89 12.14 20.81 -1.51
C GLU A 89 13.68 20.76 -1.55
N ALA A 90 14.34 20.87 -0.40
CA ALA A 90 15.80 20.72 -0.31
C ALA A 90 16.27 19.33 -0.79
N TYR A 91 15.53 18.27 -0.47
CA TYR A 91 15.79 16.95 -1.04
C TYR A 91 15.53 16.90 -2.56
N GLY A 92 14.56 17.67 -3.06
CA GLY A 92 14.29 17.85 -4.47
C GLY A 92 15.44 18.44 -5.26
N GLU A 93 16.01 19.53 -4.74
CA GLU A 93 17.21 20.16 -5.30
C GLU A 93 18.38 19.17 -5.35
N LEU A 94 18.61 18.45 -4.26
CA LEU A 94 19.64 17.41 -4.19
C LEU A 94 19.40 16.30 -5.23
N LEU A 95 18.15 15.86 -5.38
CA LEU A 95 17.79 14.83 -6.35
C LEU A 95 18.06 15.30 -7.78
N ARG A 96 17.64 16.52 -8.14
CA ARG A 96 17.89 17.10 -9.47
C ARG A 96 19.39 17.18 -9.77
N ALA A 97 20.19 17.62 -8.80
CA ALA A 97 21.64 17.69 -8.92
C ALA A 97 22.27 16.29 -9.11
N GLU A 98 21.84 15.31 -8.33
CA GLU A 98 22.38 13.95 -8.40
C GLU A 98 21.98 13.22 -9.69
N VAL A 99 20.72 13.36 -10.13
CA VAL A 99 20.25 12.83 -11.43
C VAL A 99 21.07 13.42 -12.56
N ALA A 100 21.25 14.75 -12.60
CA ALA A 100 22.06 15.41 -13.63
C ALA A 100 23.51 14.90 -13.62
N ARG A 101 24.12 14.79 -12.44
CA ARG A 101 25.48 14.25 -12.27
C ARG A 101 25.61 12.83 -12.79
N ARG A 102 24.65 11.95 -12.48
CA ARG A 102 24.63 10.55 -12.91
C ARG A 102 24.40 10.39 -14.40
N SER A 103 23.47 11.16 -14.96
CA SER A 103 23.20 11.18 -16.40
C SER A 103 24.42 11.64 -17.20
N ALA A 104 25.20 12.58 -16.67
CA ALA A 104 26.48 12.97 -17.28
C ALA A 104 27.51 11.81 -17.33
N HIS A 105 27.38 10.81 -16.45
CA HIS A 105 28.20 9.60 -16.42
C HIS A 105 27.51 8.38 -17.07
N GLY A 106 26.43 8.62 -17.84
CA GLY A 106 25.71 7.56 -18.58
C GLY A 106 24.81 6.67 -17.72
N VAL A 107 24.59 7.02 -16.44
CA VAL A 107 23.61 6.34 -15.59
C VAL A 107 22.27 7.01 -15.77
N ASP A 108 21.30 6.25 -16.27
CA ASP A 108 19.99 6.79 -16.56
C ASP A 108 19.02 6.66 -15.39
N GLU A 109 18.66 7.81 -14.82
CA GLU A 109 17.79 7.93 -13.64
C GLU A 109 16.42 8.54 -14.02
N ALA A 110 15.99 8.36 -15.28
CA ALA A 110 14.74 8.93 -15.80
C ALA A 110 13.50 8.54 -14.97
N VAL A 111 13.48 7.33 -14.39
CA VAL A 111 12.38 6.89 -13.50
C VAL A 111 12.36 7.71 -12.21
N ALA A 112 13.52 8.00 -11.61
CA ALA A 112 13.59 8.80 -10.38
C ALA A 112 13.19 10.26 -10.65
N ALA A 113 13.63 10.81 -11.78
CA ALA A 113 13.22 12.15 -12.21
C ALA A 113 11.71 12.26 -12.45
N ALA A 114 11.12 11.28 -13.15
CA ALA A 114 9.68 11.24 -13.38
C ALA A 114 8.88 11.08 -12.08
N ARG A 115 9.35 10.24 -11.15
CA ARG A 115 8.72 10.09 -9.82
C ARG A 115 8.71 11.39 -9.05
N TRP A 116 9.84 12.08 -8.99
CA TRP A 116 9.91 13.41 -8.37
C TRP A 116 8.91 14.38 -8.98
N GLN A 117 8.98 14.57 -10.30
CA GLN A 117 8.11 15.49 -11.04
C GLN A 117 6.63 15.22 -10.74
N THR A 118 6.23 13.95 -10.86
CA THR A 118 4.84 13.55 -10.65
C THR A 118 4.39 13.65 -9.19
N GLU A 119 5.22 13.32 -8.21
CA GLU A 119 4.88 13.47 -6.78
C GLU A 119 4.68 14.93 -6.39
N ASN A 120 5.46 15.84 -6.97
CA ASN A 120 5.44 17.27 -6.70
C ASN A 120 4.41 18.06 -7.52
N GLY A 121 3.75 17.43 -8.49
CA GLY A 121 2.91 18.15 -9.44
C GLY A 121 3.69 19.09 -10.38
N GLU A 122 4.98 18.80 -10.57
CA GLU A 122 5.85 19.52 -11.48
C GLU A 122 5.89 18.78 -12.83
N ALA A 123 5.60 19.50 -13.92
CA ALA A 123 5.90 19.05 -15.28
C ALA A 123 5.37 17.62 -15.62
N GLU A 124 4.14 17.30 -15.21
CA GLU A 124 3.59 15.93 -15.31
C GLU A 124 3.51 15.43 -16.77
N GLU A 125 3.16 16.30 -17.71
CA GLU A 125 3.21 15.99 -19.15
C GLU A 125 4.64 15.76 -19.64
N ALA A 126 5.63 16.49 -19.12
CA ALA A 126 7.03 16.27 -19.48
C ALA A 126 7.53 14.93 -18.92
N ALA A 127 7.13 14.56 -17.70
CA ALA A 127 7.40 13.27 -17.09
C ALA A 127 6.78 12.13 -17.91
N ALA A 128 5.53 12.28 -18.33
CA ALA A 128 4.82 11.32 -19.18
C ALA A 128 5.54 11.16 -20.53
N ALA A 129 5.83 12.26 -21.22
CA ALA A 129 6.54 12.25 -22.50
C ALA A 129 7.95 11.63 -22.40
N LEU A 130 8.65 11.88 -21.29
CA LEU A 130 9.91 11.20 -20.99
C LEU A 130 9.67 9.69 -20.93
N MET A 131 8.78 9.23 -20.06
CA MET A 131 8.51 7.81 -19.86
C MET A 131 7.98 7.11 -21.12
N GLU A 132 7.22 7.77 -21.98
CA GLU A 132 6.80 7.24 -23.28
C GLU A 132 8.01 6.99 -24.21
N ARG A 133 8.95 7.93 -24.29
CA ARG A 133 10.20 7.75 -25.07
C ARG A 133 11.00 6.55 -24.57
N TRP A 134 11.05 6.36 -23.25
CA TRP A 134 11.70 5.22 -22.61
C TRP A 134 11.03 3.89 -22.96
N TRP A 135 9.70 3.87 -22.89
CA TRP A 135 8.90 2.71 -23.22
C TRP A 135 9.11 2.23 -24.66
N VAL A 136 9.18 3.16 -25.61
CA VAL A 136 9.40 2.88 -27.03
C VAL A 136 10.81 2.38 -27.31
N ARG A 137 11.83 2.89 -26.60
CA ARG A 137 13.23 2.43 -26.67
C ARG A 137 13.48 1.03 -26.08
N ARG A 138 12.42 0.22 -25.92
CA ARG A 138 12.40 -1.17 -25.41
C ARG A 138 12.69 -1.35 -23.92
N HIS A 139 12.66 -0.29 -23.10
CA HIS A 139 12.73 -0.42 -21.64
C HIS A 139 11.35 -0.74 -21.04
N ARG A 140 10.80 -1.92 -21.38
CA ARG A 140 9.43 -2.34 -21.00
C ARG A 140 9.38 -3.05 -19.64
N SER A 141 10.07 -2.52 -18.64
CA SER A 141 10.07 -3.08 -17.29
C SER A 141 8.81 -2.69 -16.50
N PRO A 142 8.46 -3.44 -15.44
CA PRO A 142 7.36 -3.05 -14.54
C PRO A 142 7.54 -1.66 -13.93
N GLU A 143 8.78 -1.26 -13.62
CA GLU A 143 9.09 0.04 -13.02
C GLU A 143 8.86 1.20 -14.00
N VAL A 144 9.23 1.03 -15.27
CA VAL A 144 8.95 2.04 -16.31
C VAL A 144 7.45 2.09 -16.61
N ALA A 145 6.76 0.95 -16.63
CA ALA A 145 5.30 0.91 -16.80
C ALA A 145 4.59 1.64 -15.64
N ASP A 146 5.03 1.42 -14.40
CA ASP A 146 4.50 2.11 -13.21
C ASP A 146 4.73 3.63 -13.31
N ALA A 147 5.97 4.06 -13.56
CA ALA A 147 6.29 5.48 -13.69
C ALA A 147 5.53 6.16 -14.83
N LEU A 148 5.41 5.50 -15.99
CA LEU A 148 4.62 6.00 -17.11
C LEU A 148 3.13 6.11 -16.78
N GLY A 149 2.54 5.04 -16.23
CA GLY A 149 1.14 5.03 -15.84
C GLY A 149 0.83 6.10 -14.80
N TRP A 150 1.70 6.26 -13.80
CA TRP A 150 1.54 7.29 -12.78
C TRP A 150 1.70 8.71 -13.34
N ALA A 151 2.66 8.94 -14.24
CA ALA A 151 2.84 10.24 -14.89
C ALA A 151 1.65 10.63 -15.76
N LEU A 152 1.14 9.70 -16.58
CA LEU A 152 -0.07 9.92 -17.37
C LEU A 152 -1.29 10.23 -16.49
N PHE A 153 -1.44 9.51 -15.37
CA PHE A 153 -2.50 9.76 -14.41
C PHE A 153 -2.43 11.17 -13.82
N ARG A 154 -1.25 11.59 -13.36
CA ARG A 154 -1.03 12.92 -12.79
C ARG A 154 -1.21 14.03 -13.82
N ALA A 155 -0.94 13.76 -15.09
CA ALA A 155 -1.22 14.66 -16.21
C ALA A 155 -2.71 14.72 -16.63
N GLY A 156 -3.62 14.02 -15.94
CA GLY A 156 -5.05 13.99 -16.30
C GLY A 156 -5.39 13.11 -17.51
N ARG A 157 -4.49 12.19 -17.87
CA ARG A 157 -4.66 11.21 -18.97
C ARG A 157 -4.95 9.82 -18.39
N GLU A 158 -5.98 9.69 -17.55
CA GLU A 158 -6.24 8.47 -16.78
C GLU A 158 -6.58 7.27 -17.67
N ARG A 159 -7.25 7.52 -18.80
CA ARG A 159 -7.55 6.47 -19.80
C ARG A 159 -6.28 5.86 -20.40
N ASP A 160 -5.28 6.68 -20.68
CA ASP A 160 -3.98 6.25 -21.21
C ASP A 160 -3.12 5.61 -20.12
N ALA A 161 -3.28 6.04 -18.86
CA ALA A 161 -2.55 5.52 -17.71
C ALA A 161 -2.88 4.05 -17.38
N LEU A 162 -4.17 3.68 -17.47
CA LEU A 162 -4.66 2.39 -16.98
C LEU A 162 -3.96 1.15 -17.60
N PRO A 163 -3.71 1.06 -18.91
CA PRO A 163 -2.96 -0.05 -19.49
C PRO A 163 -1.57 -0.25 -18.88
N TYR A 164 -0.86 0.85 -18.59
CA TYR A 164 0.47 0.79 -18.00
C TYR A 164 0.42 0.39 -16.52
N ALA A 165 -0.51 0.94 -15.75
CA ALA A 165 -0.72 0.55 -14.35
C ALA A 165 -1.13 -0.93 -14.21
N ARG A 166 -2.01 -1.44 -15.11
CA ARG A 166 -2.35 -2.87 -15.17
C ARG A 166 -1.11 -3.71 -15.44
N ARG A 167 -0.32 -3.33 -16.44
CA ARG A 167 0.89 -4.07 -16.80
C ARG A 167 1.92 -4.08 -15.68
N ALA A 168 2.12 -2.96 -14.99
CA ALA A 168 3.00 -2.87 -13.85
C ALA A 168 2.54 -3.79 -12.71
N HIS A 169 1.26 -3.76 -12.35
CA HIS A 169 0.71 -4.58 -11.26
C HIS A 169 0.68 -6.09 -11.60
N GLU A 170 0.29 -6.46 -12.83
CA GLU A 170 0.10 -7.87 -13.22
C GLU A 170 1.40 -8.59 -13.58
N ARG A 171 2.39 -7.87 -14.12
CA ARG A 171 3.69 -8.45 -14.53
C ARG A 171 4.83 -8.09 -13.58
N GLY A 172 4.58 -7.19 -12.64
CA GLY A 172 5.54 -6.76 -11.64
C GLY A 172 5.56 -7.64 -10.40
N PRO A 173 6.40 -7.29 -9.41
CA PRO A 173 6.37 -7.93 -8.11
C PRO A 173 5.04 -7.61 -7.41
N ARG A 174 4.64 -8.51 -6.51
CA ARG A 174 3.53 -8.21 -5.59
C ARG A 174 3.92 -7.02 -4.71
N SER A 175 3.32 -5.86 -4.99
CA SER A 175 3.70 -4.59 -4.38
C SER A 175 2.45 -3.80 -4.00
N ALA A 176 2.42 -3.30 -2.77
CA ALA A 176 1.34 -2.45 -2.28
C ALA A 176 1.24 -1.13 -3.07
N VAL A 177 2.38 -0.53 -3.43
CA VAL A 177 2.44 0.71 -4.23
C VAL A 177 1.79 0.52 -5.60
N LEU A 178 2.09 -0.57 -6.30
CA LEU A 178 1.54 -0.83 -7.64
C LEU A 178 0.03 -1.07 -7.59
N ALA A 179 -0.44 -1.83 -6.58
CA ALA A 179 -1.87 -2.05 -6.34
C ALA A 179 -2.60 -0.72 -6.05
N TYR A 180 -2.03 0.12 -5.18
CA TYR A 180 -2.59 1.41 -4.81
C TYR A 180 -2.70 2.35 -6.02
N ARG A 181 -1.62 2.52 -6.80
CA ARG A 181 -1.60 3.40 -7.96
C ARG A 181 -2.60 2.95 -9.02
N ARG A 182 -2.72 1.64 -9.27
CA ARG A 182 -3.77 1.08 -10.15
C ARG A 182 -5.17 1.40 -9.60
N GLY A 183 -5.40 1.18 -8.31
CA GLY A 183 -6.68 1.46 -7.66
C GLY A 183 -7.07 2.94 -7.75
N ARG A 184 -6.11 3.86 -7.61
CA ARG A 184 -6.35 5.30 -7.79
C ARG A 184 -6.73 5.68 -9.22
N ILE A 185 -6.05 5.13 -10.21
CA ILE A 185 -6.38 5.36 -11.63
C ILE A 185 -7.78 4.83 -11.95
N GLU A 186 -8.10 3.63 -11.48
CA GLU A 186 -9.42 3.03 -11.66
C GLU A 186 -10.52 3.85 -10.96
N ARG A 187 -10.24 4.40 -9.77
CA ARG A 187 -11.16 5.29 -9.05
C ARG A 187 -11.47 6.55 -9.87
N ALA A 188 -10.45 7.21 -10.41
CA ALA A 188 -10.62 8.41 -11.22
C ALA A 188 -11.40 8.15 -12.52
N LEU A 189 -11.31 6.93 -13.06
CA LEU A 189 -12.11 6.48 -14.20
C LEU A 189 -13.55 6.06 -13.85
N GLY A 190 -13.96 6.17 -12.58
CA GLY A 190 -15.29 5.75 -12.11
C GLY A 190 -15.45 4.23 -11.99
N LEU A 191 -14.36 3.45 -12.04
CA LEU A 191 -14.38 2.00 -11.92
C LEU A 191 -14.36 1.58 -10.44
N THR A 192 -15.43 1.90 -9.71
CA THR A 192 -15.50 1.78 -8.24
C THR A 192 -15.20 0.36 -7.72
N GLY A 193 -15.72 -0.68 -8.38
CA GLY A 193 -15.49 -2.07 -7.99
C GLY A 193 -14.01 -2.49 -8.05
N PRO A 194 -13.37 -2.39 -9.24
CA PRO A 194 -11.92 -2.60 -9.38
C PRO A 194 -11.08 -1.71 -8.46
N ALA A 195 -11.42 -0.42 -8.36
CA ALA A 195 -10.70 0.54 -7.53
C ALA A 195 -10.66 0.10 -6.06
N ARG A 196 -11.82 -0.23 -5.48
CA ARG A 196 -11.91 -0.78 -4.12
C ARG A 196 -11.03 -2.01 -3.95
N ARG A 197 -11.12 -2.96 -4.89
CA ARG A 197 -10.36 -4.22 -4.80
C ARG A 197 -8.86 -3.97 -4.71
N HIS A 198 -8.32 -3.10 -5.57
CA HIS A 198 -6.87 -2.87 -5.60
C HIS A 198 -6.38 -1.94 -4.48
N LEU A 199 -7.20 -0.98 -4.03
CA LEU A 199 -6.89 -0.20 -2.83
C LEU A 199 -6.86 -1.08 -1.57
N ALA A 200 -7.83 -2.00 -1.43
CA ALA A 200 -7.84 -2.98 -0.34
C ALA A 200 -6.67 -3.98 -0.44
N GLU A 201 -6.31 -4.40 -1.65
CA GLU A 201 -5.13 -5.23 -1.89
C GLU A 201 -3.83 -4.54 -1.46
N ALA A 202 -3.69 -3.24 -1.72
CA ALA A 202 -2.51 -2.48 -1.31
C ALA A 202 -2.31 -2.54 0.21
N LEU A 203 -3.36 -2.18 0.97
CA LEU A 203 -3.33 -2.18 2.43
C LEU A 203 -3.16 -3.57 3.02
N ARG A 204 -3.75 -4.61 2.41
CA ARG A 204 -3.57 -6.00 2.82
C ARG A 204 -2.15 -6.52 2.55
N THR A 205 -1.48 -6.00 1.52
CA THR A 205 -0.11 -6.40 1.16
C THR A 205 0.90 -5.74 2.10
N ASN A 206 0.79 -4.44 2.31
CA ASN A 206 1.56 -3.71 3.29
C ASN A 206 0.76 -2.47 3.71
N PRO A 207 0.25 -2.36 4.94
CA PRO A 207 -0.52 -1.19 5.38
C PRO A 207 0.34 0.05 5.67
N TYR A 208 1.66 -0.05 5.54
CA TYR A 208 2.65 1.00 5.82
C TYR A 208 3.51 1.34 4.58
N PHE A 209 3.04 0.99 3.39
CA PHE A 209 3.81 1.08 2.14
C PHE A 209 4.26 2.49 1.75
N SER A 210 3.60 3.51 2.28
CA SER A 210 3.95 4.92 2.12
C SER A 210 3.31 5.72 3.24
N PRO A 211 4.02 6.70 3.83
CA PRO A 211 3.46 7.55 4.87
C PRO A 211 2.38 8.52 4.35
N LEU A 212 2.34 8.80 3.04
CA LEU A 212 1.33 9.65 2.40
C LEU A 212 0.19 8.83 1.76
N ASP A 213 0.55 7.81 0.99
CA ASP A 213 -0.41 7.08 0.17
C ASP A 213 -1.19 6.03 0.96
N ALA A 214 -0.64 5.44 2.03
CA ALA A 214 -1.37 4.45 2.82
C ALA A 214 -2.57 5.07 3.58
N PRO A 215 -2.45 6.25 4.23
CA PRO A 215 -3.61 6.96 4.75
C PRO A 215 -4.64 7.32 3.66
N ALA A 216 -4.20 7.85 2.52
CA ALA A 216 -5.09 8.20 1.41
C ALA A 216 -5.85 6.98 0.83
N ALA A 217 -5.22 5.79 0.85
CA ALA A 217 -5.87 4.55 0.47
C ALA A 217 -7.01 4.15 1.43
N ARG A 218 -6.81 4.34 2.75
CA ARG A 218 -7.84 4.07 3.77
C ARG A 218 -9.02 5.01 3.61
N GLU A 219 -8.74 6.31 3.52
CA GLU A 219 -9.75 7.35 3.31
C GLU A 219 -10.57 7.07 2.05
N SER A 220 -9.90 6.74 0.93
CA SER A 220 -10.60 6.37 -0.31
C SER A 220 -11.53 5.17 -0.15
N LEU A 221 -11.16 4.16 0.66
CA LEU A 221 -12.00 2.99 0.91
C LEU A 221 -13.20 3.32 1.79
N GLU A 222 -13.00 4.15 2.82
CA GLU A 222 -14.05 4.64 3.71
C GLU A 222 -15.09 5.46 2.94
N GLU A 223 -14.64 6.40 2.09
CA GLU A 223 -15.51 7.21 1.24
C GLU A 223 -16.36 6.37 0.28
N MET A 224 -15.81 5.26 -0.23
CA MET A 224 -16.54 4.37 -1.13
C MET A 224 -17.56 3.48 -0.38
N GLY A 225 -17.52 3.38 0.96
CA GLY A 225 -18.42 2.53 1.77
C GLY A 225 -18.19 1.02 1.56
N GLU A 226 -19.11 0.14 1.97
CA GLU A 226 -19.08 -1.28 1.53
C GLU A 226 -19.82 -1.44 0.19
N PRO A 227 -19.49 -2.45 -0.64
CA PRO A 227 -20.37 -2.83 -1.75
C PRO A 227 -21.76 -3.15 -1.21
N ALA A 228 -22.81 -2.81 -1.97
CA ALA A 228 -24.17 -3.19 -1.60
C ALA A 228 -24.28 -4.72 -1.41
N ASP A 229 -25.08 -5.14 -0.42
CA ASP A 229 -25.35 -6.56 -0.20
C ASP A 229 -25.95 -7.19 -1.46
N GLY A 230 -25.34 -8.30 -1.89
CA GLY A 230 -25.65 -8.98 -3.15
C GLY A 230 -24.62 -8.68 -4.22
N GLY A 231 -23.79 -9.68 -4.54
CA GLY A 231 -22.86 -9.62 -5.68
C GLY A 231 -23.57 -9.30 -7.00
N PRO A 232 -22.82 -9.04 -8.10
CA PRO A 232 -23.42 -8.60 -9.35
C PRO A 232 -24.57 -9.54 -9.74
N ARG A 233 -25.74 -8.97 -10.05
CA ARG A 233 -26.97 -9.72 -10.40
C ARG A 233 -26.74 -10.71 -11.55
N ASP A 234 -25.70 -10.47 -12.33
CA ASP A 234 -25.37 -11.18 -13.57
C ASP A 234 -24.22 -12.20 -13.42
N VAL A 235 -23.72 -12.50 -12.20
CA VAL A 235 -22.68 -13.53 -12.01
C VAL A 235 -23.25 -14.95 -12.18
N TYR A 236 -24.57 -15.12 -11.99
CA TYR A 236 -25.25 -16.34 -12.41
C TYR A 236 -25.77 -16.13 -13.83
N GLY A 237 -25.10 -16.74 -14.81
CA GLY A 237 -25.62 -16.82 -16.17
C GLY A 237 -27.07 -17.32 -16.16
N SER A 238 -27.87 -16.82 -17.09
CA SER A 238 -29.25 -17.22 -17.32
C SER A 238 -29.37 -18.75 -17.40
N GLY A 239 -29.70 -19.41 -16.29
CA GLY A 239 -29.83 -20.86 -16.30
C GLY A 239 -29.59 -21.55 -14.96
N ILE A 240 -30.34 -21.17 -13.92
CA ILE A 240 -30.85 -22.19 -12.98
C ILE A 240 -32.34 -21.90 -12.82
N PRO A 241 -33.25 -22.82 -13.16
CA PRO A 241 -34.67 -22.64 -12.88
C PRO A 241 -34.83 -22.43 -11.38
N GLN A 242 -35.46 -21.32 -10.99
CA GLN A 242 -35.93 -21.20 -9.62
C GLN A 242 -36.92 -22.34 -9.36
N SER A 243 -36.59 -23.19 -8.39
CA SER A 243 -37.50 -24.23 -7.92
C SER A 243 -38.72 -23.55 -7.29
N PRO A 244 -39.96 -23.89 -7.69
CA PRO A 244 -41.13 -23.23 -7.14
C PRO A 244 -41.45 -23.77 -5.74
N GLY A 245 -41.58 -22.87 -4.77
CA GLY A 245 -42.39 -23.11 -3.57
C GLY A 245 -41.65 -23.46 -2.28
N GLY A 246 -41.01 -22.46 -1.66
CA GLY A 246 -40.77 -22.46 -0.22
C GLY A 246 -42.04 -22.01 0.52
N ARG A 247 -42.66 -22.93 1.27
CA ARG A 247 -43.89 -22.71 2.07
C ARG A 247 -43.67 -21.59 3.11
N PRO A 248 -44.64 -20.69 3.36
CA PRO A 248 -44.47 -19.62 4.36
C PRO A 248 -44.35 -20.20 5.78
N PRO A 249 -43.64 -19.50 6.70
CA PRO A 249 -43.45 -19.97 8.06
C PRO A 249 -44.78 -20.02 8.82
N LYS A 250 -45.00 -21.09 9.58
CA LYS A 250 -46.20 -21.26 10.41
C LYS A 250 -46.20 -20.21 11.54
N PRO A 251 -47.37 -19.61 11.88
CA PRO A 251 -47.47 -18.69 12.99
C PRO A 251 -47.29 -19.40 14.34
N PRO A 252 -46.88 -18.68 15.40
CA PRO A 252 -46.57 -19.28 16.69
C PRO A 252 -47.85 -19.82 17.36
N VAL A 253 -47.78 -21.06 17.84
CA VAL A 253 -48.85 -21.71 18.59
C VAL A 253 -48.89 -21.11 20.00
N LYS A 254 -50.01 -20.48 20.37
CA LYS A 254 -50.29 -20.04 21.74
C LYS A 254 -50.44 -21.26 22.65
N ALA A 255 -49.64 -21.35 23.71
CA ALA A 255 -49.85 -22.30 24.80
C ALA A 255 -51.01 -21.83 25.71
N PRO A 256 -51.86 -22.74 26.22
CA PRO A 256 -53.02 -22.38 27.03
C PRO A 256 -52.64 -22.07 28.49
N LYS A 257 -53.44 -21.22 29.14
CA LYS A 257 -53.42 -20.92 30.58
C LYS A 257 -54.36 -21.85 31.38
N LYS A 258 -54.05 -21.97 32.68
CA LYS A 258 -54.79 -22.49 33.86
C LYS A 258 -54.47 -23.95 34.22
N GLY A 259 -54.26 -24.36 35.48
CA GLY A 259 -54.37 -23.70 36.79
C GLY A 259 -53.79 -24.62 37.88
N ALA A 260 -53.54 -24.06 39.07
CA ALA A 260 -52.93 -24.68 40.27
C ALA A 260 -53.92 -25.57 41.07
N PRO A 261 -53.67 -25.99 42.35
CA PRO A 261 -52.46 -26.43 43.09
C PRO A 261 -52.67 -27.76 43.89
N GLU A 262 -51.63 -28.38 44.50
CA GLU A 262 -51.65 -28.84 45.92
C GLU A 262 -50.33 -29.49 46.44
N LYS A 263 -49.89 -29.00 47.62
CA LYS A 263 -49.27 -29.61 48.85
C LYS A 263 -48.68 -31.05 48.79
N ALA A 264 -47.69 -31.48 49.59
CA ALA A 264 -46.84 -30.97 50.68
C ALA A 264 -45.84 -32.10 51.12
N ALA A 265 -44.96 -31.78 52.09
CA ALA A 265 -44.09 -32.64 52.94
C ALA A 265 -42.76 -33.12 52.32
N GLY A 266 -41.59 -32.70 52.83
CA GLY A 266 -40.88 -33.25 54.01
C GLY A 266 -39.80 -34.21 53.49
N THR A 267 -38.50 -34.21 53.81
CA THR A 267 -37.77 -34.08 55.08
C THR A 267 -36.26 -34.04 54.72
N ALA A 268 -35.41 -33.37 55.50
CA ALA A 268 -33.94 -33.57 55.47
C ALA A 268 -33.56 -34.84 56.28
N PRO A 269 -32.28 -35.20 56.56
CA PRO A 269 -30.96 -34.85 55.99
C PRO A 269 -30.10 -36.11 55.68
N GLU A 270 -28.83 -36.01 55.25
CA GLU A 270 -27.65 -36.57 55.96
C GLU A 270 -26.31 -36.42 55.21
N LYS A 271 -25.27 -36.17 56.02
CA LYS A 271 -23.84 -36.23 55.73
C LYS A 271 -23.35 -37.68 55.70
N THR A 272 -22.33 -37.99 54.90
CA THR A 272 -21.07 -38.71 55.25
C THR A 272 -20.27 -38.96 53.96
N ALA A 273 -19.07 -38.41 53.83
CA ALA A 273 -17.77 -38.96 54.25
C ALA A 273 -17.26 -40.10 53.35
N ARG A 274 -16.28 -39.80 52.48
CA ARG A 274 -14.91 -40.31 52.58
C ARG A 274 -13.97 -39.52 51.67
#